data_AF-A0A963G207-F1
#
_entry.id   AF-A0A963G207-F1
#
_cell.length_a   1.000
_cell.length_b   1.000
_cell.length_c   1.000
_cell.angle_alpha   90.00
_cell.angle_beta   90.00
_cell.angle_gamma   90.00
#
_symmetry.space_group_name_H-M   'P 1'
#
loop_
_entity.id
_entity.type
_entity.pdbx_description
1 polymer ?
#
loop_
_entity_poly.entity_id
_entity_poly.type
_entity_poly.pdbx_seq_one_letter_code
_entity_poly.pdbx_strand_id
1 'polypeptide(L)'
;MIWRTLLFAAALGALVLWRMPATVLDRAVADATDGRLRLLDAHGTVWAGGGTFASLSGDGRAAQPWLQGRWRTEFGALATGRLGWRLDERGETVLHLRLLPGGVEIVRADLDAPLGALLDSIPHPLARAGWRGAARLDTPGIRCDWRGACNGPARLQWRDAGVDLVP
;
A
#
# COMPACT_ATOMS: atom_id res chain seq x y z
N MET A 1 24.10 -11.47 33.99
CA MET A 1 24.63 -11.54 32.60
C MET A 1 23.51 -11.54 31.55
N ILE A 2 22.42 -12.31 31.75
CA ILE A 2 21.26 -12.44 30.85
C ILE A 2 20.52 -11.11 30.54
N TRP A 3 20.43 -10.19 31.51
CA TRP A 3 19.77 -8.90 31.30
C TRP A 3 20.48 -7.99 30.28
N ARG A 4 21.83 -7.99 30.30
CA ARG A 4 22.63 -7.22 29.34
C ARG A 4 22.50 -7.78 27.93
N THR A 5 22.44 -9.10 27.77
CA THR A 5 22.24 -9.74 26.47
C THR A 5 20.82 -9.51 25.94
N LEU A 6 19.80 -9.51 26.80
CA LEU A 6 18.43 -9.17 26.41
C LEU A 6 18.29 -7.71 25.98
N LEU A 7 18.88 -6.77 26.73
CA LEU A 7 18.91 -5.36 26.35
C LEU A 7 19.66 -5.14 25.04
N PHE A 8 20.81 -5.81 24.86
CA PHE A 8 21.57 -5.71 23.62
C PHE A 8 20.80 -6.28 22.42
N ALA A 9 20.14 -7.43 22.59
CA ALA A 9 19.28 -8.01 21.56
C ALA A 9 18.07 -7.11 21.24
N ALA A 10 17.44 -6.52 22.24
CA ALA A 10 16.33 -5.57 22.05
C ALA A 10 16.79 -4.30 21.33
N ALA A 11 17.94 -3.74 21.72
CA ALA A 11 18.53 -2.57 21.07
C ALA A 11 18.93 -2.87 19.62
N LEU A 12 19.52 -4.03 19.37
CA LEU A 12 19.88 -4.49 18.02
C LEU A 12 18.63 -4.68 17.16
N GLY A 13 17.59 -5.33 17.71
CA GLY A 13 16.30 -5.52 17.05
C GLY A 13 15.62 -4.20 16.72
N ALA A 14 15.63 -3.24 17.65
CA ALA A 14 15.11 -1.89 17.42
C ALA A 14 15.89 -1.17 16.31
N LEU A 15 17.23 -1.32 16.28
CA LEU A 15 18.06 -0.70 15.25
C LEU A 15 17.81 -1.30 13.87
N VAL A 16 17.61 -2.62 13.80
CA VAL A 16 17.26 -3.33 12.56
C VAL A 16 15.89 -2.89 12.06
N LEU A 17 14.88 -2.83 12.95
CA LEU A 17 13.54 -2.33 12.62
C LEU A 17 13.62 -0.88 12.12
N TRP A 18 14.39 -0.03 12.79
CA TRP A 18 14.56 1.37 12.41
C TRP A 18 15.23 1.55 11.03
N ARG A 19 16.17 0.66 10.67
CA ARG A 19 16.89 0.69 9.39
C ARG A 19 16.31 -0.23 8.32
N MET A 20 15.08 -0.72 8.50
CA MET A 20 14.47 -1.58 7.48
C MET A 20 14.40 -0.87 6.12
N PRO A 21 15.05 -1.44 5.07
CA PRO A 21 15.12 -0.80 3.77
C PRO A 21 13.76 -0.79 3.10
N ALA A 22 13.52 0.21 2.24
CA ALA A 22 12.29 0.32 1.45
C ALA A 22 11.96 -0.93 0.62
N THR A 23 12.96 -1.75 0.27
CA THR A 23 12.76 -3.03 -0.43
C THR A 23 11.95 -4.05 0.39
N VAL A 24 11.89 -3.91 1.72
CA VAL A 24 11.01 -4.73 2.56
C VAL A 24 9.54 -4.37 2.28
N LEU A 25 9.24 -3.10 2.00
CA LEU A 25 7.91 -2.67 1.60
C LEU A 25 7.52 -3.27 0.24
N ASP A 26 8.43 -3.32 -0.74
CA ASP A 26 8.19 -4.02 -2.03
C ASP A 26 7.77 -5.48 -1.79
N ARG A 27 8.52 -6.22 -0.96
CA ARG A 27 8.17 -7.62 -0.64
C ARG A 27 6.83 -7.74 0.06
N ALA A 28 6.56 -6.91 1.07
CA ALA A 28 5.29 -6.96 1.79
C ALA A 28 4.10 -6.67 0.88
N VAL A 29 4.25 -5.72 -0.04
CA VAL A 29 3.24 -5.40 -1.05
C VAL A 29 3.08 -6.55 -2.06
N ALA A 30 4.19 -7.13 -2.52
CA ALA A 30 4.16 -8.29 -3.41
C ALA A 30 3.45 -9.47 -2.74
N ASP A 31 3.82 -9.83 -1.51
CA ASP A 31 3.20 -10.94 -0.78
C ASP A 31 1.70 -10.71 -0.52
N ALA A 32 1.31 -9.47 -0.23
CA ALA A 32 -0.10 -9.11 -0.03
C ALA A 32 -0.93 -9.10 -1.32
N THR A 33 -0.28 -9.10 -2.49
CA THR A 33 -0.94 -9.00 -3.82
C THR A 33 -0.56 -10.16 -4.74
N ASP A 34 -0.07 -11.28 -4.21
CA ASP A 34 0.42 -12.44 -4.99
C ASP A 34 1.42 -12.05 -6.10
N GLY A 35 2.26 -11.06 -5.82
CA GLY A 35 3.28 -10.51 -6.71
C GLY A 35 2.75 -9.56 -7.79
N ARG A 36 1.44 -9.27 -7.81
CA ARG A 36 0.78 -8.49 -8.87
C ARG A 36 1.01 -7.00 -8.75
N LEU A 37 1.30 -6.51 -7.54
CA LEU A 37 1.76 -5.14 -7.30
C LEU A 37 3.22 -5.15 -6.87
N ARG A 38 4.01 -4.28 -7.49
CA ARG A 38 5.44 -4.11 -7.21
C ARG A 38 5.76 -2.64 -6.96
N LEU A 39 6.77 -2.43 -6.15
CA LEU A 39 7.35 -1.12 -5.89
C LEU A 39 8.70 -1.03 -6.60
N LEU A 40 8.71 -0.33 -7.74
CA LEU A 40 9.90 -0.08 -8.54
C LEU A 40 10.68 1.11 -7.96
N ASP A 41 12.00 1.09 -8.14
CA ASP A 41 12.92 2.15 -7.69
C ASP A 41 12.73 2.56 -6.21
N ALA A 42 12.46 1.54 -5.37
CA ALA A 42 12.23 1.72 -3.94
C ALA A 42 13.52 2.20 -3.24
N HIS A 43 13.47 3.40 -2.65
CA HIS A 43 14.61 4.00 -1.95
C HIS A 43 14.22 4.51 -0.56
N GLY A 44 15.21 4.62 0.32
CA GLY A 44 15.01 5.02 1.72
C GLY A 44 14.67 3.83 2.63
N THR A 45 13.81 4.07 3.61
CA THR A 45 13.40 3.08 4.61
C THR A 45 11.89 2.81 4.54
N VAL A 46 11.44 1.76 5.21
CA VAL A 46 10.00 1.51 5.41
C VAL A 46 9.28 2.67 6.12
N TRP A 47 10.02 3.48 6.88
CA TRP A 47 9.48 4.62 7.62
C TRP A 47 9.43 5.90 6.79
N ALA A 48 10.43 6.12 5.94
CA ALA A 48 10.50 7.29 5.09
C ALA A 48 11.24 6.94 3.80
N GLY A 49 10.54 7.01 2.69
CA GLY A 49 11.06 6.56 1.40
C GLY A 49 10.22 7.01 0.23
N GLY A 50 10.54 6.46 -0.93
CA GLY A 50 9.80 6.69 -2.15
C GLY A 50 10.02 5.59 -3.16
N GLY A 51 9.18 5.58 -4.18
CA GLY A 51 9.24 4.64 -5.28
C GLY A 51 8.04 4.78 -6.20
N THR A 52 7.98 3.92 -7.19
CA THR A 52 6.91 3.89 -8.17
C THR A 52 6.15 2.59 -8.06
N PHE A 53 4.88 2.65 -7.65
CA PHE A 53 4.01 1.50 -7.65
C PHE A 53 3.63 1.17 -9.09
N ALA A 54 3.83 -0.09 -9.44
CA ALA A 54 3.55 -0.64 -10.74
C ALA A 54 2.81 -1.96 -10.60
N SER A 55 1.76 -2.15 -11.38
CA SER A 55 1.12 -3.44 -11.52
C SER A 55 1.85 -4.29 -12.55
N LEU A 56 1.94 -5.59 -12.30
CA LEU A 56 2.38 -6.56 -13.28
C LEU A 56 1.18 -7.11 -14.04
N SER A 57 1.32 -7.22 -15.36
CA SER A 57 0.31 -7.84 -16.21
C SER A 57 0.09 -9.31 -15.86
N GLY A 58 -1.06 -9.84 -16.31
CA GLY A 58 -1.41 -11.27 -16.35
C GLY A 58 -0.24 -12.26 -16.47
N ASP A 59 0.68 -12.00 -17.40
CA ASP A 59 1.82 -12.85 -17.75
C ASP A 59 3.12 -12.52 -17.00
N GLY A 60 3.12 -11.50 -16.14
CA GLY A 60 4.27 -11.03 -15.37
C GLY A 60 5.38 -10.36 -16.19
N ARG A 61 5.16 -10.14 -17.50
CA ARG A 61 6.21 -9.63 -18.41
C ARG A 61 6.20 -8.13 -18.56
N ALA A 62 5.03 -7.51 -18.45
CA ALA A 62 4.88 -6.07 -18.51
C ALA A 62 4.59 -5.51 -17.11
N ALA A 63 5.30 -4.43 -16.77
CA ALA A 63 5.01 -3.62 -15.60
C ALA A 63 4.43 -2.29 -16.06
N GLN A 64 3.29 -1.90 -15.48
CA GLN A 64 2.65 -0.61 -15.77
C GLN A 64 2.75 0.28 -14.53
N PRO A 65 3.66 1.28 -14.52
CA PRO A 65 3.74 2.27 -13.47
C PRO A 65 2.48 3.13 -13.41
N TRP A 66 1.92 3.35 -12.22
CA TRP A 66 0.70 4.15 -12.08
C TRP A 66 0.68 5.12 -10.90
N LEU A 67 1.56 4.96 -9.91
CA LEU A 67 1.65 5.89 -8.77
C LEU A 67 3.10 6.15 -8.40
N GLN A 68 3.54 7.40 -8.47
CA GLN A 68 4.86 7.80 -7.97
C GLN A 68 4.73 8.41 -6.58
N GLY A 69 4.95 7.57 -5.57
CA GLY A 69 4.66 7.91 -4.19
C GLY A 69 5.91 8.12 -3.35
N ARG A 70 5.84 9.07 -2.42
CA ARG A 70 6.76 9.19 -1.29
C ARG A 70 5.99 8.93 -0.02
N TRP A 71 6.51 8.10 0.86
CA TRP A 71 5.86 7.82 2.13
C TRP A 71 6.65 8.31 3.33
N ARG A 72 5.93 8.55 4.41
CA ARG A 72 6.47 8.94 5.72
C ARG A 72 5.60 8.41 6.85
N THR A 73 6.24 7.92 7.88
CA THR A 73 5.61 7.49 9.13
C THR A 73 5.58 8.65 10.12
N GLU A 74 4.47 8.75 10.84
CA GLU A 74 4.21 9.78 11.83
C GLU A 74 4.10 9.17 13.22
N PHE A 75 5.11 9.44 14.03
CA PHE A 75 5.24 8.93 15.39
C PHE A 75 4.62 9.85 16.45
N GLY A 76 4.04 10.99 16.06
CA GLY A 76 3.57 12.04 16.98
C GLY A 76 2.44 11.61 17.94
N ALA A 77 1.77 10.49 17.68
CA ALA A 77 0.66 10.00 18.49
C ALA A 77 0.94 8.63 19.15
N LEU A 78 2.22 8.22 19.23
CA LEU A 78 2.63 6.94 19.82
C LEU A 78 2.19 6.77 21.28
N ALA A 79 2.15 7.86 22.07
CA ALA A 79 1.66 7.83 23.45
C ALA A 79 0.20 7.37 23.57
N THR A 80 -0.59 7.57 22.52
CA THR A 80 -1.98 7.09 22.42
C THR A 80 -2.10 5.75 21.68
N GLY A 81 -0.96 5.09 21.40
CA GLY A 81 -0.90 3.85 20.63
C GLY A 81 -1.21 4.04 19.15
N ARG A 82 -1.02 5.25 18.60
CA ARG A 82 -1.35 5.57 17.20
C ARG A 82 -0.09 5.81 16.38
N LEU A 83 0.01 5.12 15.25
CA LEU A 83 1.09 5.28 14.29
C LEU A 83 0.50 5.72 12.95
N GLY A 84 0.85 6.92 12.49
CA GLY A 84 0.40 7.41 11.18
C GLY A 84 1.36 6.96 10.08
N TRP A 85 0.83 6.75 8.88
CA TRP A 85 1.61 6.50 7.67
C TRP A 85 0.95 7.25 6.53
N ARG A 86 1.70 8.12 5.86
CA ARG A 86 1.21 8.93 4.74
C ARG A 86 1.96 8.58 3.49
N LEU A 87 1.23 8.53 2.38
CA LEU A 87 1.73 8.42 1.03
C LEU A 87 1.32 9.68 0.28
N ASP A 88 2.33 10.38 -0.24
CA ASP A 88 2.20 11.61 -0.98
C ASP A 88 2.56 11.35 -2.46
N GLU A 89 1.72 11.79 -3.39
CA GLU A 89 2.01 11.82 -4.83
C GLU A 89 2.03 13.28 -5.28
N ARG A 90 3.09 13.70 -5.98
CA ARG A 90 3.28 15.07 -6.48
C ARG A 90 3.03 16.18 -5.43
N GLY A 91 3.24 15.88 -4.15
CA GLY A 91 3.06 16.81 -3.03
C GLY A 91 1.68 16.76 -2.35
N GLU A 92 0.75 15.95 -2.85
CA GLU A 92 -0.57 15.74 -2.26
C GLU A 92 -0.67 14.36 -1.61
N THR A 93 -1.26 14.29 -0.41
CA THR A 93 -1.37 13.02 0.34
C THR A 93 -2.41 12.08 -0.24
N VAL A 94 -2.09 11.24 -1.22
CA VAL A 94 -3.06 10.31 -1.81
C VAL A 94 -3.57 9.22 -0.86
N LEU A 95 -2.81 8.86 0.19
CA LEU A 95 -3.25 7.87 1.17
C LEU A 95 -2.71 8.22 2.56
N HIS A 96 -3.59 8.17 3.56
CA HIS A 96 -3.21 8.34 4.96
C HIS A 96 -3.81 7.20 5.77
N LEU A 97 -2.93 6.35 6.31
CA LEU A 97 -3.26 5.25 7.19
C LEU A 97 -2.90 5.62 8.63
N ARG A 98 -3.63 5.05 9.57
CA ARG A 98 -3.33 5.12 10.98
C ARG A 98 -3.51 3.74 11.58
N LEU A 99 -2.46 3.21 12.18
CA LEU A 99 -2.55 2.00 12.99
C LEU A 99 -3.01 2.41 14.39
N LEU A 100 -3.99 1.70 14.93
CA LEU A 100 -4.54 1.86 16.25
C LEU A 100 -4.46 0.52 17.00
N PRO A 101 -4.58 0.51 18.35
CA PRO A 101 -4.59 -0.73 19.11
C PRO A 101 -5.72 -1.69 18.69
N GLY A 102 -6.84 -1.15 18.20
CA GLY A 102 -8.01 -1.92 17.77
C GLY A 102 -8.07 -2.26 16.28
N GLY A 103 -7.08 -1.87 15.47
CA GLY A 103 -7.08 -2.14 14.02
C GLY A 103 -6.39 -1.06 13.20
N VAL A 104 -6.84 -0.90 11.96
CA VAL A 104 -6.31 0.07 10.99
C VAL A 104 -7.41 1.04 10.59
N GLU A 105 -7.08 2.32 10.56
CA GLU A 105 -7.95 3.39 10.05
C GLU A 105 -7.31 3.96 8.79
N ILE A 106 -8.04 3.89 7.68
CA ILE A 106 -7.78 4.65 6.47
C ILE A 106 -8.39 6.02 6.70
N VAL A 107 -7.57 7.00 7.07
CA VAL A 107 -8.01 8.37 7.37
C VAL A 107 -8.47 9.06 6.10
N ARG A 108 -7.76 8.83 4.99
CA ARG A 108 -8.20 9.19 3.65
C ARG A 108 -7.52 8.29 2.63
N ALA A 109 -8.21 8.02 1.54
CA ALA A 109 -7.57 7.54 0.32
C ALA A 109 -8.21 8.24 -0.88
N ASP A 110 -7.36 8.72 -1.78
CA ASP A 110 -7.71 9.26 -3.08
C ASP A 110 -6.69 8.70 -4.06
N LEU A 111 -6.97 7.50 -4.56
CA LEU A 111 -6.06 6.72 -5.39
C LEU A 111 -6.67 6.52 -6.77
N ASP A 112 -5.91 6.89 -7.79
CA ASP A 112 -6.24 6.59 -9.18
C ASP A 112 -5.34 5.45 -9.66
N ALA A 113 -5.94 4.34 -10.11
CA ALA A 113 -5.22 3.21 -10.66
C ALA A 113 -5.85 2.77 -12.00
N PRO A 114 -5.05 2.36 -13.00
CA PRO A 114 -5.58 1.71 -14.19
C PRO A 114 -6.45 0.52 -13.80
N LEU A 115 -7.62 0.36 -14.41
CA LEU A 115 -8.52 -0.72 -14.00
C LEU A 115 -7.88 -2.10 -14.25
N GLY A 116 -7.13 -2.24 -15.35
CA GLY A 116 -6.34 -3.44 -15.63
C GLY A 116 -5.36 -3.78 -14.50
N ALA A 117 -4.69 -2.76 -13.93
CA ALA A 117 -3.77 -2.92 -12.80
C ALA A 117 -4.45 -3.53 -11.56
N LEU A 118 -5.67 -3.07 -11.24
CA LEU A 118 -6.45 -3.57 -10.11
C LEU A 118 -7.02 -4.96 -10.36
N LEU A 119 -7.60 -5.18 -11.54
CA LEU A 119 -8.26 -6.44 -11.87
C LEU A 119 -7.25 -7.57 -12.10
N ASP A 120 -6.05 -7.25 -12.56
CA ASP A 120 -4.97 -8.23 -12.62
C ASP A 120 -4.68 -8.84 -11.24
N SER A 121 -4.86 -8.11 -10.15
CA SER A 121 -4.66 -8.66 -8.79
C SER A 121 -5.72 -9.69 -8.36
N ILE A 122 -6.85 -9.78 -9.07
CA ILE A 122 -7.96 -10.66 -8.73
C ILE A 122 -7.80 -12.00 -9.47
N PRO A 123 -7.77 -13.15 -8.76
CA PRO A 123 -7.62 -14.47 -9.38
C PRO A 123 -8.94 -14.97 -10.01
N HIS A 124 -9.51 -14.21 -10.95
CA HIS A 124 -10.77 -14.55 -11.61
C HIS A 124 -10.68 -14.41 -13.14
N PRO A 125 -11.20 -15.36 -13.95
CA PRO A 125 -11.14 -15.29 -15.41
C PRO A 125 -11.77 -14.02 -15.99
N LEU A 126 -12.90 -13.57 -15.42
CA LEU A 126 -13.53 -12.32 -15.81
C LEU A 126 -12.62 -11.11 -15.60
N ALA A 127 -11.72 -11.12 -14.62
CA ALA A 127 -10.80 -10.01 -14.37
C ALA A 127 -9.77 -9.83 -15.52
N ARG A 128 -9.64 -10.83 -16.39
CA ARG A 128 -8.75 -10.84 -17.57
C ARG A 128 -9.45 -10.50 -18.88
N ALA A 129 -10.69 -10.00 -18.83
CA ALA A 129 -11.48 -9.67 -20.01
C ALA A 129 -11.00 -8.42 -20.79
N GLY A 130 -9.78 -7.93 -20.55
CA GLY A 130 -9.26 -6.73 -21.22
C GLY A 130 -9.96 -5.44 -20.77
N TRP A 131 -10.22 -5.31 -19.47
CA TRP A 131 -10.87 -4.11 -18.92
C TRP A 131 -10.00 -2.87 -19.08
N ARG A 132 -10.62 -1.79 -19.56
CA ARG A 132 -10.00 -0.49 -19.77
C ARG A 132 -10.60 0.59 -18.88
N GLY A 133 -9.85 1.68 -18.78
CA GLY A 133 -10.20 2.85 -17.99
C GLY A 133 -9.40 2.94 -16.71
N ALA A 134 -9.81 3.87 -15.86
CA ALA A 134 -9.18 4.13 -14.57
C ALA A 134 -10.21 3.97 -13.45
N ALA A 135 -9.81 3.32 -12.37
CA ALA A 135 -10.57 3.30 -11.14
C ALA A 135 -10.04 4.39 -10.20
N ARG A 136 -10.94 5.21 -9.68
CA ARG A 136 -10.67 6.13 -8.57
C ARG A 136 -11.31 5.58 -7.30
N LEU A 137 -10.50 5.37 -6.28
CA LEU A 137 -10.96 5.07 -4.93
C LEU A 137 -10.88 6.35 -4.10
N ASP A 138 -12.03 6.84 -3.66
CA ASP A 138 -12.17 7.97 -2.76
C ASP A 138 -12.82 7.51 -1.46
N THR A 139 -12.18 7.75 -0.33
CA THR A 139 -12.78 7.55 0.98
C THR A 139 -12.31 8.60 1.98
N PRO A 140 -13.24 9.21 2.74
CA PRO A 140 -12.92 10.12 3.84
C PRO A 140 -12.66 9.41 5.17
N GLY A 141 -12.73 8.05 5.22
CA GLY A 141 -12.60 7.32 6.48
C GLY A 141 -13.13 5.89 6.41
N ILE A 142 -12.24 4.89 6.46
CA ILE A 142 -12.61 3.48 6.68
C ILE A 142 -11.87 2.99 7.91
N ARG A 143 -12.57 2.28 8.79
CA ARG A 143 -11.96 1.65 9.95
C ARG A 143 -12.14 0.14 9.87
N CYS A 144 -11.03 -0.57 9.88
CA CYS A 144 -10.97 -2.02 9.88
C CYS A 144 -10.46 -2.49 11.24
N ASP A 145 -11.12 -3.48 11.84
CA ASP A 145 -10.57 -4.17 13.01
C ASP A 145 -9.52 -5.22 12.60
N TRP A 146 -8.87 -5.84 13.58
CA TRP A 146 -7.91 -6.92 13.32
C TRP A 146 -8.52 -8.22 12.77
N ARG A 147 -9.85 -8.35 12.81
CA ARG A 147 -10.58 -9.48 12.21
C ARG A 147 -10.93 -9.22 10.74
N GLY A 148 -10.61 -8.03 10.21
CA GLY A 148 -10.89 -7.63 8.84
C GLY A 148 -12.28 -7.03 8.64
N ALA A 149 -13.05 -6.78 9.71
CA ALA A 149 -14.34 -6.11 9.60
C ALA A 149 -14.13 -4.61 9.40
N CYS A 150 -14.41 -4.12 8.19
CA CYS A 150 -14.26 -2.73 7.81
C CYS A 150 -15.61 -1.98 7.80
N ASN A 151 -15.64 -0.80 8.39
CA ASN A 151 -16.79 0.10 8.41
C ASN A 151 -16.39 1.51 7.96
N GLY A 152 -17.19 2.11 7.08
CA GLY A 152 -16.98 3.48 6.62
C GLY A 152 -17.42 3.68 5.17
N PRO A 153 -17.64 4.93 4.75
CA PRO A 153 -17.96 5.23 3.36
C PRO A 153 -16.75 5.00 2.46
N ALA A 154 -16.96 4.33 1.33
CA ALA A 154 -15.99 4.20 0.26
C ALA A 154 -16.71 4.47 -1.06
N ARG A 155 -16.09 5.24 -1.94
CA ARG A 155 -16.58 5.50 -3.28
C ARG A 155 -15.56 4.98 -4.28
N LEU A 156 -15.98 4.01 -5.08
CA LEU A 156 -15.22 3.53 -6.23
C LEU A 156 -15.87 4.10 -7.49
N GLN A 157 -15.10 4.82 -8.30
CA GLN A 157 -15.53 5.34 -9.59
C GLN A 157 -14.73 4.67 -10.70
N TRP A 158 -15.40 4.23 -11.75
CA TRP A 158 -14.76 3.75 -12.96
C TRP A 158 -14.92 4.79 -14.06
N ARG A 159 -13.80 5.39 -14.47
CA ARG A 159 -13.70 6.37 -15.54
C ARG A 159 -13.22 5.71 -16.83
N ASP A 160 -13.68 6.25 -17.97
CA ASP A 160 -13.31 5.76 -19.30
C ASP A 160 -13.52 4.25 -19.46
N ALA A 161 -14.67 3.79 -18.95
CA ALA A 161 -15.01 2.37 -18.89
C ALA A 161 -15.09 1.75 -20.27
N GLY A 162 -14.31 0.68 -20.46
CA GLY A 162 -14.28 -0.06 -21.70
C GLY A 162 -13.83 -1.50 -21.46
N VAL A 163 -14.03 -2.34 -22.45
CA VAL A 163 -13.60 -3.73 -22.43
C VAL A 163 -13.17 -4.12 -23.83
N ASP A 164 -11.97 -4.67 -23.97
CA ASP A 164 -11.46 -5.19 -25.24
C ASP A 164 -11.84 -6.67 -25.36
N LEU A 165 -13.14 -6.92 -25.53
CA LEU A 165 -13.70 -8.27 -25.70
C LEU A 165 -13.55 -8.85 -27.11
N VAL A 166 -12.81 -8.20 -28.01
CA VAL A 166 -12.65 -8.64 -29.42
C VAL A 166 -11.23 -8.28 -29.89
N PRO A 167 -10.54 -9.14 -30.68
CA PRO A 167 -9.25 -8.83 -31.31
C PRO A 167 -9.31 -7.63 -32.26
#